data_AF-A0A7X7F4K1-F1
#
_entry.id   AF-A0A7X7F4K1-F1
#
_cell.length_a   1.000
_cell.length_b   1.000
_cell.length_c   1.000
_cell.angle_alpha   90.00
_cell.angle_beta   90.00
_cell.angle_gamma   90.00
#
_symmetry.space_group_name_H-M   'P 1'
#
loop_
_entity.id
_entity.type
_entity.pdbx_description
1 polymer ?
#
loop_
_entity_poly.entity_id
_entity_poly.type
_entity_poly.pdbx_seq_one_letter_code
_entity_poly.pdbx_strand_id
1 'polypeptide(L)'
;MAIMDHPNRACGSTSDGDWRRELTEAVRDAAELARRLDLPDDVVAPSGDWPVLVPRPYLARIKPGDPRDPLLLQVLPQSAESLCPAGFSTDPLDEASLSGVPGLLAKYENRSLIVTTGRCAVHCRFCFRRHFPFVEAPLSSGGNTPETEPRASASGPAVPQTEPRASASGPGGNNAVPSGVSHVPALAQIAADPTIHEAILSGGDP
;
A
#
# COMPACT_ATOMS: atom_id res chain seq x y z
N MET A 1 31.95 -7.88 32.35
CA MET A 1 31.14 -7.46 31.19
C MET A 1 29.99 -8.45 31.09
N ALA A 2 28.90 -8.19 31.81
CA ALA A 2 27.80 -9.14 31.96
C ALA A 2 26.86 -9.01 30.76
N ILE A 3 26.69 -10.10 30.02
CA ILE A 3 25.66 -10.24 28.99
C ILE A 3 24.33 -10.30 29.77
N MET A 4 23.55 -9.22 29.71
CA MET A 4 22.19 -9.20 30.24
C MET A 4 21.33 -10.11 29.37
N ASP A 5 21.17 -11.33 29.86
CA ASP A 5 20.20 -12.32 29.45
C ASP A 5 18.81 -11.65 29.42
N HIS A 6 18.30 -11.34 28.21
CA HIS A 6 16.94 -10.81 28.06
C HIS A 6 16.01 -12.00 28.19
N PRO A 7 15.21 -12.11 29.28
CA PRO A 7 14.29 -13.23 29.40
C PRO A 7 13.33 -13.15 28.22
N ASN A 8 13.41 -14.18 27.37
CA ASN A 8 12.46 -14.48 26.32
C ASN A 8 11.06 -14.42 26.96
N ARG A 9 10.36 -13.30 26.77
CA ARG A 9 8.99 -13.14 27.25
C ARG A 9 8.21 -14.19 26.49
N ALA A 10 7.89 -15.28 27.19
CA ALA A 10 6.92 -16.26 26.75
C ALA A 10 5.76 -15.50 26.11
N CYS A 11 5.42 -15.88 24.88
CA CYS A 11 4.21 -15.47 24.18
C CYS A 11 3.05 -15.87 25.09
N GLY A 12 2.70 -14.97 26.01
CA GLY A 12 1.68 -15.18 26.99
C GLY A 12 0.38 -15.32 26.23
N SER A 13 -0.35 -16.39 26.51
CA SER A 13 -1.75 -16.55 26.13
C SER A 13 -2.59 -15.50 26.88
N THR A 14 -2.43 -14.23 26.53
CA THR A 14 -3.46 -13.22 26.70
C THR A 14 -4.65 -13.69 25.87
N SER A 15 -5.88 -13.49 26.36
CA SER A 15 -7.08 -13.54 25.53
C SER A 15 -6.79 -12.74 24.26
N ASP A 16 -6.48 -13.47 23.20
CA ASP A 16 -5.86 -12.95 21.99
C ASP A 16 -6.87 -11.97 21.42
N GLY A 17 -6.59 -10.67 21.56
CA GLY A 17 -7.48 -9.64 21.04
C GLY A 17 -7.60 -9.91 19.55
N ASP A 18 -8.76 -10.39 19.11
CA ASP A 18 -8.96 -10.84 17.73
C ASP A 18 -8.56 -9.70 16.79
N TRP A 19 -7.38 -9.81 16.20
CA TRP A 19 -6.82 -8.75 15.35
C TRP A 19 -7.74 -8.49 14.17
N ARG A 20 -8.50 -9.50 13.73
CA ARG A 20 -9.52 -9.33 12.69
C ARG A 20 -10.60 -8.37 13.16
N ARG A 21 -11.07 -8.53 14.41
CA ARG A 21 -12.01 -7.61 15.03
C ARG A 21 -11.42 -6.21 15.19
N GLU A 22 -10.16 -6.08 15.60
CA GLU A 22 -9.48 -4.78 15.70
C GLU A 22 -9.39 -4.07 14.34
N LEU A 23 -9.16 -4.81 13.25
CA LEU A 23 -9.19 -4.27 11.90
C LEU A 23 -10.61 -3.97 11.42
N THR A 24 -11.60 -4.82 11.72
CA THR A 24 -13.01 -4.58 11.37
C THR A 24 -13.51 -3.30 12.03
N GLU A 25 -13.24 -3.12 13.31
CA GLU A 25 -13.67 -1.97 14.13
C GLU A 25 -12.74 -0.75 14.03
N ALA A 26 -11.72 -0.78 13.16
CA ALA A 26 -10.79 0.33 12.97
C ALA A 26 -11.52 1.61 12.49
N VAL A 27 -11.05 2.75 12.98
CA VAL A 27 -11.54 4.08 12.58
C VAL A 27 -11.14 4.34 11.12
N ARG A 28 -12.12 4.70 10.28
CA ARG A 28 -11.95 4.93 8.84
C ARG A 28 -12.33 6.32 8.35
N ASP A 29 -12.78 7.16 9.27
CA ASP A 29 -13.16 8.54 9.02
C ASP A 29 -12.28 9.50 9.81
N ALA A 30 -11.76 10.54 9.16
CA ALA A 30 -10.87 11.50 9.79
C ALA A 30 -11.61 12.37 10.82
N ALA A 31 -12.88 12.70 10.57
CA ALA A 31 -13.69 13.43 11.54
C ALA A 31 -14.01 12.58 12.77
N GLU A 32 -14.25 11.28 12.60
CA GLU A 32 -14.38 10.33 13.71
C GLU A 32 -13.09 10.23 14.52
N LEU A 33 -11.93 10.11 13.85
CA LEU A 33 -10.63 10.09 14.52
C LEU A 33 -10.43 11.34 15.39
N ALA A 34 -10.74 12.51 14.85
CA ALA A 34 -10.62 13.78 15.57
C ALA A 34 -11.55 13.88 16.78
N ARG A 35 -12.83 13.49 16.63
CA ARG A 35 -13.79 13.44 17.75
C ARG A 35 -13.34 12.49 18.86
N ARG A 36 -12.77 11.33 18.52
CA ARG A 36 -12.31 10.35 19.52
C ARG A 36 -11.05 10.79 20.28
N LEU A 37 -10.32 11.75 19.74
CA LEU A 37 -9.07 12.28 20.29
C LEU A 37 -9.21 13.70 20.82
N ASP A 38 -10.43 14.25 20.92
CA ASP A 38 -10.68 15.62 21.37
C ASP A 38 -9.83 16.66 20.61
N LEU A 39 -9.67 16.47 19.29
CA LEU A 39 -8.91 17.39 18.45
C LEU A 39 -9.77 18.59 18.01
N PRO A 40 -9.18 19.78 17.84
CA PRO A 40 -9.84 20.92 17.22
C PRO A 40 -10.33 20.62 15.79
N ASP A 41 -11.44 21.22 15.37
CA ASP A 41 -11.99 20.99 14.03
C ASP A 41 -11.09 21.50 12.89
N ASP A 42 -10.21 22.47 13.17
CA ASP A 42 -9.33 23.11 12.18
C ASP A 42 -8.06 22.32 11.87
N VAL A 43 -7.73 21.28 12.65
CA VAL A 43 -6.52 20.46 12.42
C VAL A 43 -6.71 19.32 11.41
N VAL A 44 -7.96 19.02 11.03
CA VAL A 44 -8.29 17.86 10.21
C VAL A 44 -8.50 18.29 8.75
N ALA A 45 -7.65 17.79 7.85
CA ALA A 45 -7.88 17.96 6.42
C ALA A 45 -8.80 16.84 5.87
N PRO A 46 -9.45 17.05 4.72
CA PRO A 46 -10.14 15.97 4.01
C PRO A 46 -9.19 14.83 3.65
N SER A 47 -9.60 13.58 3.87
CA SER A 47 -8.77 12.40 3.58
C SER A 47 -8.47 12.19 2.09
N GLY A 48 -9.33 12.70 1.19
CA GLY A 48 -9.26 12.40 -0.24
C GLY A 48 -9.39 10.91 -0.52
N ASP A 49 -8.63 10.41 -1.50
CA ASP A 49 -8.63 9.00 -1.92
C ASP A 49 -7.83 8.07 -0.99
N TRP A 50 -7.23 8.61 0.07
CA TRP A 50 -6.48 7.85 1.07
C TRP A 50 -7.16 7.97 2.43
N PRO A 51 -8.16 7.12 2.75
CA PRO A 51 -8.90 7.19 4.00
C PRO A 51 -7.98 6.89 5.19
N VAL A 52 -8.35 7.37 6.38
CA VAL A 52 -7.70 6.91 7.60
C VAL A 52 -7.98 5.42 7.81
N LEU A 53 -7.07 4.72 8.46
CA LEU A 53 -7.29 3.37 8.95
C LEU A 53 -6.50 3.27 10.25
N VAL A 54 -7.20 3.32 11.38
CA VAL A 54 -6.58 3.37 12.71
C VAL A 54 -7.27 2.35 13.64
N PRO A 55 -6.65 1.18 13.86
CA PRO A 55 -7.14 0.18 14.81
C PRO A 55 -7.17 0.73 16.24
N ARG A 56 -8.07 0.20 17.09
CA ARG A 56 -8.22 0.67 18.49
C ARG A 56 -6.90 0.64 19.29
N PRO A 57 -6.02 -0.38 19.16
CA PRO A 57 -4.76 -0.40 19.88
C PRO A 57 -3.78 0.70 19.43
N TYR A 58 -3.84 1.14 18.17
CA TYR A 58 -3.04 2.27 17.70
C TYR A 58 -3.62 3.57 18.28
N LEU A 59 -4.93 3.75 18.16
CA LEU A 59 -5.65 4.92 18.69
C LEU A 59 -5.38 5.13 20.19
N ALA A 60 -5.40 4.05 20.99
CA ALA A 60 -5.18 4.10 22.43
C ALA A 60 -3.77 4.58 22.85
N ARG A 61 -2.82 4.64 21.91
CA ARG A 61 -1.45 5.14 22.15
C ARG A 61 -1.30 6.62 21.82
N ILE A 62 -2.26 7.21 21.10
CA ILE A 62 -2.26 8.64 20.77
C ILE A 62 -2.74 9.42 21.99
N LYS A 63 -2.04 10.49 22.35
CA LYS A 63 -2.45 11.40 23.42
C LYS A 63 -3.64 12.28 22.96
N PRO A 64 -4.82 12.17 23.60
CA PRO A 64 -5.96 13.03 23.28
C PRO A 64 -5.66 14.51 23.55
N GLY A 65 -6.23 15.40 22.73
CA GLY A 65 -6.07 16.85 22.79
C GLY A 65 -4.69 17.38 22.36
N ASP A 66 -3.78 16.51 21.90
CA ASP A 66 -2.45 16.91 21.44
C ASP A 66 -2.34 16.80 19.90
N PRO A 67 -2.54 17.90 19.15
CA PRO A 67 -2.44 17.89 17.68
C PRO A 67 -1.02 17.67 17.17
N ARG A 68 -0.01 17.62 18.07
CA ARG A 68 1.40 17.37 17.73
C ARG A 68 1.88 16.00 18.20
N ASP A 69 0.98 15.12 18.62
CA ASP A 69 1.33 13.75 18.98
C ASP A 69 1.98 13.03 17.78
N PRO A 70 3.17 12.40 17.96
CA PRO A 70 3.91 11.82 16.85
C PRO A 70 3.22 10.58 16.22
N LEU A 71 2.33 9.88 16.94
CA LEU A 71 1.54 8.79 16.37
C LEU A 71 0.33 9.32 15.61
N LEU A 72 -0.26 10.43 16.07
CA LEU A 72 -1.32 11.14 15.36
C LEU A 72 -0.84 11.66 14.01
N LEU A 73 0.33 12.32 13.98
CA LEU A 73 0.91 12.89 12.75
C LEU A 73 1.17 11.85 11.65
N GLN A 74 1.25 10.57 12.01
CA GLN A 74 1.43 9.47 11.05
C GLN A 74 0.12 9.07 10.36
N VAL A 75 -1.05 9.39 10.93
CA VAL A 75 -2.36 8.90 10.45
C VAL A 75 -3.39 10.00 10.18
N LEU A 76 -3.21 11.20 10.75
CA LEU A 76 -4.12 12.34 10.56
C LEU A 76 -3.86 13.02 9.21
N PRO A 77 -4.85 13.13 8.31
CA PRO A 77 -4.68 13.86 7.05
C PRO A 77 -4.35 15.33 7.29
N GLN A 78 -3.37 15.84 6.55
CA GLN A 78 -2.94 17.23 6.63
C GLN A 78 -3.12 17.95 5.30
N SER A 79 -3.47 19.24 5.33
CA SER A 79 -3.64 20.05 4.11
C SER A 79 -2.36 20.15 3.28
N ALA A 80 -1.20 19.99 3.93
CA ALA A 80 0.11 19.95 3.27
C ALA A 80 0.24 18.78 2.27
N GLU A 81 -0.55 17.71 2.39
CA GLU A 81 -0.51 16.58 1.47
C GLU A 81 -1.10 16.90 0.09
N SER A 82 -1.91 17.96 -0.01
CA SER A 82 -2.44 18.43 -1.31
C SER A 82 -1.45 19.30 -2.07
N LEU A 83 -0.27 19.58 -1.49
CA LEU A 83 0.78 20.33 -2.17
C LEU A 83 1.46 19.43 -3.21
N CYS A 84 1.62 19.95 -4.43
CA CYS A 84 2.37 19.30 -5.50
C CYS A 84 3.63 20.13 -5.82
N PRO A 85 4.71 19.96 -5.04
CA PRO A 85 5.96 20.68 -5.29
C PRO A 85 6.62 20.23 -6.59
N ALA A 86 7.52 21.05 -7.13
CA ALA A 86 8.32 20.68 -8.29
C ALA A 86 9.10 19.37 -8.03
N GLY A 87 9.00 18.41 -8.96
CA GLY A 87 9.63 17.10 -8.83
C GLY A 87 8.81 16.05 -8.07
N PHE A 88 7.58 16.35 -7.66
CA PHE A 88 6.68 15.37 -7.08
C PHE A 88 6.34 14.24 -8.08
N SER A 89 6.39 12.99 -7.61
CA SER A 89 5.97 11.79 -8.35
C SER A 89 5.06 10.94 -7.46
N THR A 90 4.02 10.36 -8.06
CA THR A 90 3.15 9.39 -7.40
C THR A 90 3.77 7.99 -7.32
N ASP A 91 4.82 7.73 -8.11
CA ASP A 91 5.67 6.55 -8.08
C ASP A 91 7.13 6.98 -7.84
N PRO A 92 7.52 7.28 -6.59
CA PRO A 92 8.84 7.81 -6.29
C PRO A 92 9.98 6.79 -6.44
N LEU A 93 9.65 5.50 -6.65
CA LEU A 93 10.63 4.42 -6.75
C LEU A 93 10.71 3.81 -8.16
N ASP A 94 9.91 4.32 -9.10
CA ASP A 94 9.69 3.84 -10.47
C ASP A 94 9.28 2.36 -10.52
N GLU A 95 8.54 1.89 -9.51
CA GLU A 95 8.14 0.49 -9.35
C GLU A 95 7.13 0.03 -10.40
N ALA A 96 6.29 0.93 -10.92
CA ALA A 96 5.31 0.61 -11.96
C ALA A 96 5.97 0.10 -13.25
N SER A 97 7.19 0.60 -13.55
CA SER A 97 7.94 0.22 -14.75
C SER A 97 8.70 -1.11 -14.62
N LEU A 98 8.89 -1.62 -13.40
CA LEU A 98 9.67 -2.82 -13.11
C LEU A 98 8.87 -4.13 -13.22
N SER A 99 7.57 -4.03 -13.46
CA SER A 99 6.64 -5.17 -13.42
C SER A 99 6.60 -5.92 -14.75
N GLY A 100 7.65 -6.68 -15.07
CA GLY A 100 7.63 -7.67 -16.16
C GLY A 100 6.69 -8.85 -15.88
N VAL A 101 6.47 -9.14 -14.59
CA VAL A 101 5.47 -10.07 -14.08
C VAL A 101 4.63 -9.36 -13.00
N PRO A 102 3.29 -9.42 -13.05
CA PRO A 102 2.43 -8.79 -12.07
C PRO A 102 2.80 -9.16 -10.63
N GLY A 103 3.00 -8.14 -9.79
CA GLY A 103 3.34 -8.33 -8.37
C GLY A 103 4.79 -8.74 -8.11
N LEU A 104 5.65 -8.87 -9.12
CA LEU A 104 7.09 -9.06 -8.95
C LEU A 104 7.84 -7.76 -9.23
N LEU A 105 8.64 -7.31 -8.26
CA LEU A 105 9.53 -6.16 -8.38
C LEU A 105 10.99 -6.63 -8.28
N ALA A 106 11.73 -6.48 -9.39
CA ALA A 106 13.14 -6.85 -9.49
C ALA A 106 13.99 -5.61 -9.80
N LYS A 107 14.30 -4.83 -8.75
CA LYS A 107 15.14 -3.62 -8.86
C LYS A 107 16.64 -3.92 -8.73
N TYR A 108 16.97 -5.03 -8.09
CA TYR A 108 18.34 -5.41 -7.73
C TYR A 108 18.63 -6.82 -8.23
N GLU A 109 19.88 -7.06 -8.61
CA GLU A 109 20.31 -8.33 -9.23
C GLU A 109 20.10 -9.53 -8.30
N ASN A 110 20.49 -9.42 -7.03
CA ASN A 110 20.52 -10.57 -6.12
C ASN A 110 19.26 -10.75 -5.25
N ARG A 111 18.23 -9.92 -5.43
CA ARG A 111 17.01 -9.98 -4.62
C ARG A 111 15.78 -9.51 -5.38
N SER A 112 14.65 -10.13 -5.07
CA SER A 112 13.36 -9.79 -5.64
C SER A 112 12.32 -9.54 -4.56
N LEU A 113 11.31 -8.73 -4.87
CA LEU A 113 10.19 -8.43 -3.98
C LEU A 113 8.88 -8.90 -4.62
N ILE A 114 8.09 -9.66 -3.86
CA ILE A 114 6.75 -10.11 -4.25
C ILE A 114 5.73 -9.27 -3.48
N VAL A 115 4.87 -8.56 -4.21
CA VAL A 115 3.72 -7.82 -3.67
C VAL A 115 2.61 -8.81 -3.39
N THR A 116 2.42 -9.18 -2.13
CA THR A 116 1.46 -10.20 -1.68
C THR A 116 0.10 -9.61 -1.31
N THR A 117 0.06 -8.33 -0.93
CA THR A 117 -1.15 -7.65 -0.47
C THR A 117 -1.07 -6.14 -0.72
N GLY A 118 -2.21 -5.51 -0.99
CA GLY A 118 -2.36 -4.05 -0.93
C GLY A 118 -2.98 -3.56 0.39
N ARG A 119 -3.23 -4.47 1.34
CA ARG A 119 -3.87 -4.16 2.62
C ARG A 119 -2.82 -3.79 3.65
N CYS A 120 -3.11 -2.81 4.48
CA CYS A 120 -2.32 -2.46 5.66
C CYS A 120 -3.21 -2.51 6.92
N ALA A 121 -2.61 -2.67 8.10
CA ALA A 121 -3.32 -2.50 9.37
C ALA A 121 -3.57 -1.02 9.71
N VAL A 122 -2.68 -0.14 9.23
CA VAL A 122 -2.73 1.31 9.42
C VAL A 122 -2.44 2.01 8.09
N HIS A 123 -3.17 3.09 7.79
CA HIS A 123 -2.85 3.93 6.63
C HIS A 123 -1.95 5.10 7.05
N CYS A 124 -0.65 4.93 6.85
CA CYS A 124 0.32 5.99 7.10
C CYS A 124 0.17 7.12 6.08
N ARG A 125 0.25 8.38 6.50
CA ARG A 125 0.22 9.57 5.61
C ARG A 125 1.46 9.70 4.76
N PHE A 126 2.57 9.09 5.18
CA PHE A 126 3.85 9.03 4.46
C PHE A 126 4.02 7.75 3.63
N CYS A 127 2.93 7.01 3.36
CA CYS A 127 3.00 5.78 2.57
C CYS A 127 3.42 6.07 1.11
N PHE A 128 4.64 5.67 0.74
CA PHE A 128 5.16 5.85 -0.63
C PHE A 128 4.44 4.98 -1.67
N ARG A 129 3.71 3.93 -1.22
CA ARG A 129 2.88 3.06 -2.07
C ARG A 129 1.39 3.41 -2.03
N ARG A 130 1.01 4.59 -1.53
CA ARG A 130 -0.41 5.01 -1.50
C ARG A 130 -1.08 5.05 -2.87
N HIS A 131 -0.29 5.27 -3.93
CA HIS A 131 -0.76 5.27 -5.33
C HIS A 131 -0.27 4.04 -6.11
N PHE A 132 0.32 3.05 -5.43
CA PHE A 132 0.80 1.85 -6.11
C PHE A 132 -0.40 1.08 -6.69
N PRO A 133 -0.35 0.68 -7.97
CA PRO A 133 -1.41 -0.09 -8.59
C PRO A 133 -1.33 -1.54 -8.10
N PHE A 134 -1.79 -1.79 -6.87
CA PHE A 134 -1.92 -3.14 -6.33
C PHE A 134 -2.85 -3.92 -7.27
N VAL A 135 -2.26 -4.80 -8.06
CA VAL A 135 -2.85 -5.34 -9.28
C VAL A 135 -4.23 -5.95 -9.03
N GLU A 136 -5.21 -5.44 -9.79
CA GLU A 136 -6.39 -6.18 -10.25
C GLU A 136 -5.89 -7.40 -11.06
N ALA A 137 -5.61 -8.54 -10.42
CA ALA A 137 -5.33 -9.76 -11.17
C ALA A 137 -6.62 -10.25 -11.83
N PRO A 138 -6.58 -10.62 -13.13
CA PRO A 138 -7.78 -11.02 -13.82
C PRO A 138 -8.33 -12.29 -13.18
N LEU A 139 -9.56 -12.19 -12.67
CA LEU A 139 -10.38 -13.33 -12.34
C LEU A 139 -10.49 -14.17 -13.61
N SER A 140 -10.00 -15.40 -13.58
CA SER A 140 -10.31 -16.38 -14.60
C SER A 140 -11.82 -16.66 -14.57
N SER A 141 -12.60 -15.89 -15.33
CA SER A 141 -13.87 -16.38 -15.84
C SER A 141 -13.53 -17.51 -16.82
N GLY A 142 -13.94 -18.73 -16.50
CA GLY A 142 -13.80 -19.84 -17.42
C GLY A 142 -14.43 -19.52 -18.78
N GLY A 143 -13.81 -20.05 -19.84
CA GLY A 143 -14.45 -20.25 -21.15
C GLY A 143 -14.21 -19.15 -22.18
N ASN A 144 -13.10 -19.28 -22.92
CA ASN A 144 -13.03 -19.39 -24.39
C ASN A 144 -11.76 -18.72 -24.92
N THR A 145 -10.78 -19.54 -25.31
CA THR A 145 -9.71 -19.15 -26.23
C THR A 145 -10.29 -18.73 -27.58
N PRO A 146 -9.69 -17.73 -28.22
CA PRO A 146 -9.32 -17.90 -29.62
C PRO A 146 -7.81 -17.73 -29.77
N GLU A 147 -7.21 -18.73 -30.40
CA GLU A 147 -5.83 -18.71 -30.90
C GLU A 147 -5.64 -17.52 -31.84
N THR A 148 -4.54 -16.77 -31.71
CA THR A 148 -3.86 -16.21 -32.89
C THR A 148 -2.38 -15.95 -32.60
N GLU A 149 -1.54 -16.58 -33.42
CA GLU A 149 -0.07 -16.51 -33.48
C GLU A 149 0.47 -15.15 -34.02
N PRO A 150 1.81 -14.90 -33.97
CA PRO A 150 2.39 -13.58 -33.81
C PRO A 150 2.74 -12.88 -35.13
N ARG A 151 2.87 -11.55 -35.12
CA ARG A 151 3.44 -10.81 -36.25
C ARG A 151 4.33 -9.63 -35.84
N ALA A 152 5.40 -9.51 -36.63
CA ALA A 152 6.62 -8.73 -36.45
C ALA A 152 6.49 -7.19 -36.50
N SER A 153 7.48 -6.57 -35.85
CA SER A 153 8.24 -5.35 -36.16
C SER A 153 7.69 -4.34 -37.18
N ALA A 154 7.58 -3.06 -36.78
CA ALA A 154 7.94 -1.91 -37.60
C ALA A 154 8.09 -0.61 -36.78
N SER A 155 9.17 0.11 -37.05
CA SER A 155 9.51 1.45 -36.57
C SER A 155 8.68 2.55 -37.26
N GLY A 156 8.38 3.66 -36.57
CA GLY A 156 7.83 4.89 -37.16
C GLY A 156 7.49 5.96 -36.11
N PRO A 157 7.54 7.27 -36.43
CA PRO A 157 8.12 8.28 -35.54
C PRO A 157 7.14 9.05 -34.64
N ALA A 158 7.74 9.76 -33.69
CA ALA A 158 7.13 10.62 -32.68
C ALA A 158 6.21 11.72 -33.26
N VAL A 159 5.07 11.91 -32.60
CA VAL A 159 4.07 12.97 -32.85
C VAL A 159 3.82 13.68 -31.50
N PRO A 160 3.68 15.02 -31.47
CA PRO A 160 3.92 15.83 -30.27
C PRO A 160 2.74 15.80 -29.28
N GLN A 161 3.07 15.91 -28.00
CA GLN A 161 2.10 15.94 -26.90
C GLN A 161 1.41 17.31 -26.81
N THR A 162 0.10 17.32 -27.03
CA THR A 162 -0.81 18.36 -26.55
C THR A 162 -1.65 17.76 -25.43
N GLU A 163 -1.46 18.24 -24.21
CA GLU A 163 -2.22 17.83 -23.02
C GLU A 163 -3.68 18.31 -23.11
N PRO A 164 -4.66 17.47 -22.76
CA PRO A 164 -5.93 17.96 -22.26
C PRO A 164 -5.95 17.84 -20.73
N ARG A 165 -6.10 19.00 -20.11
CA ARG A 165 -6.54 19.19 -18.73
C ARG A 165 -7.84 18.39 -18.49
N ALA A 166 -7.75 17.28 -17.75
CA ALA A 166 -8.90 16.47 -17.37
C ALA A 166 -9.03 16.43 -15.85
N SER A 167 -9.96 17.24 -15.34
CA SER A 167 -10.58 17.03 -14.04
C SER A 167 -11.24 15.65 -14.04
N ALA A 168 -10.80 14.75 -13.19
CA ALA A 168 -11.47 13.47 -12.96
C ALA A 168 -11.86 13.37 -11.48
N SER A 169 -13.08 13.81 -11.19
CA SER A 169 -13.82 13.37 -10.00
C SER A 169 -14.19 11.90 -10.22
N GLY A 170 -13.42 10.98 -9.65
CA GLY A 170 -13.77 9.55 -9.57
C GLY A 170 -14.66 9.29 -8.33
N PRO A 171 -15.63 8.36 -8.39
CA PRO A 171 -16.46 8.04 -7.24
C PRO A 171 -15.62 7.29 -6.20
N GLY A 172 -15.76 7.66 -4.93
CA GLY A 172 -15.12 6.99 -3.80
C GLY A 172 -15.36 5.48 -3.83
N GLY A 173 -14.34 4.73 -4.21
CA GLY A 173 -14.33 3.29 -4.25
C GLY A 173 -13.76 2.72 -2.96
N ASN A 174 -14.48 1.80 -2.33
CA ASN A 174 -14.00 1.05 -1.19
C ASN A 174 -12.65 0.38 -1.53
N ASN A 175 -11.60 0.59 -0.72
CA ASN A 175 -10.28 -0.06 -0.80
C ASN A 175 -10.31 -1.58 -0.50
N ALA A 176 -11.37 -2.27 -0.90
CA ALA A 176 -11.49 -3.71 -0.82
C ALA A 176 -10.72 -4.35 -1.99
N VAL A 177 -9.43 -4.61 -1.80
CA VAL A 177 -8.62 -5.42 -2.71
C VAL A 177 -9.13 -6.87 -2.68
N PRO A 178 -9.57 -7.47 -3.81
CA PRO A 178 -10.02 -8.86 -3.83
C PRO A 178 -8.83 -9.81 -3.60
N SER A 179 -9.01 -10.77 -2.69
CA SER A 179 -8.06 -11.86 -2.46
C SER A 179 -8.05 -12.78 -3.69
N GLY A 180 -6.97 -12.80 -4.49
CA GLY A 180 -6.94 -13.70 -5.66
C GLY A 180 -5.78 -13.61 -6.65
N VAL A 181 -4.76 -12.77 -6.43
CA VAL A 181 -3.60 -12.72 -7.34
C VAL A 181 -2.74 -13.97 -7.15
N SER A 182 -2.56 -14.76 -8.20
CA SER A 182 -1.63 -15.90 -8.17
C SER A 182 -0.19 -15.39 -8.23
N HIS A 183 0.59 -15.68 -7.19
CA HIS A 183 2.03 -15.40 -7.18
C HIS A 183 2.86 -16.47 -7.90
N VAL A 184 2.22 -17.50 -8.49
CA VAL A 184 2.91 -18.60 -9.16
C VAL A 184 3.86 -18.13 -10.27
N PRO A 185 3.48 -17.18 -11.16
CA PRO A 185 4.40 -16.69 -12.19
C PRO A 185 5.63 -15.98 -11.59
N ALA A 186 5.43 -15.19 -10.53
CA ALA A 186 6.52 -14.49 -9.84
C ALA A 186 7.48 -15.49 -9.18
N LEU A 187 6.95 -16.51 -8.51
CA LEU A 187 7.74 -17.59 -7.91
C LEU A 187 8.50 -18.40 -8.96
N ALA A 188 7.88 -18.69 -10.11
CA ALA A 188 8.52 -19.39 -11.20
C ALA A 188 9.70 -18.59 -11.79
N GLN A 189 9.53 -17.28 -11.96
CA GLN A 189 10.62 -16.41 -12.42
C GLN A 189 11.76 -16.35 -11.41
N ILE A 190 11.46 -16.21 -10.12
CA ILE A 190 12.49 -16.23 -9.06
C ILE A 190 13.23 -17.57 -9.05
N ALA A 191 12.51 -18.70 -9.16
CA ALA A 191 13.12 -20.02 -9.15
C ALA A 191 13.98 -20.30 -10.40
N ALA A 192 13.71 -19.65 -11.52
CA ALA A 192 14.45 -19.79 -12.77
C ALA A 192 15.75 -18.96 -12.79
N ASP A 193 15.89 -17.97 -11.91
CA ASP A 193 17.04 -17.07 -11.88
C ASP A 193 18.01 -17.44 -10.73
N PRO A 194 19.17 -18.05 -11.03
CA PRO A 194 20.12 -18.48 -10.01
C PRO A 194 20.85 -17.33 -9.31
N THR A 195 20.72 -16.09 -9.80
CA THR A 195 21.35 -14.90 -9.20
C THR A 195 20.56 -14.37 -8.01
N ILE A 196 19.28 -14.72 -7.89
CA ILE A 196 18.43 -14.31 -6.78
C ILE A 196 18.71 -15.18 -5.56
N HIS A 197 19.13 -14.55 -4.46
CA HIS A 197 19.43 -15.21 -3.19
C HIS A 197 18.47 -14.81 -2.07
N GLU A 198 17.66 -13.78 -2.30
CA GLU A 198 16.70 -13.25 -1.33
C GLU A 198 15.36 -12.91 -2.02
N ALA A 199 14.26 -13.36 -1.41
CA ALA A 199 12.91 -13.01 -1.82
C ALA A 199 12.21 -12.29 -0.67
N ILE A 200 11.74 -11.07 -0.92
CA ILE A 200 11.06 -10.21 0.05
C ILE A 200 9.56 -10.29 -0.19
N LEU A 201 8.79 -10.67 0.81
CA LEU A 201 7.32 -10.56 0.78
C LEU A 201 6.93 -9.17 1.29
N SER A 202 6.19 -8.42 0.48
CA SER A 202 5.85 -7.03 0.78
C SER A 202 4.56 -6.61 0.07
N GLY A 203 4.31 -5.31 -0.01
CA GLY A 203 3.11 -4.72 -0.57
C GLY A 203 2.61 -3.62 0.34
N GLY A 204 1.49 -3.87 1.00
CA GLY A 204 1.08 -3.21 2.23
C GLY A 204 1.77 -3.84 3.44
N ASP A 205 0.99 -4.52 4.27
CA ASP A 205 1.43 -5.23 5.49
C ASP A 205 1.15 -6.75 5.33
N PRO A 206 2.12 -7.54 4.84
CA PRO A 206 1.96 -8.95 4.46
C PRO A 206 1.76 -9.92 5.63
#